data_AF-A0A7C7M6Y2-F1
#
_entry.id   AF-A0A7C7M6Y2-F1
#
_cell.length_a   1.000
_cell.length_b   1.000
_cell.length_c   1.000
_cell.angle_alpha   90.00
_cell.angle_beta   90.00
_cell.angle_gamma   90.00
#
_symmetry.space_group_name_H-M   'P 1'
#
loop_
_entity.id
_entity.type
_entity.pdbx_description
1 polymer ?
#
loop_
_entity_poly.entity_id
_entity_poly.type
_entity_poly.pdbx_seq_one_letter_code
_entity_poly.pdbx_strand_id
1 'polypeptide(L)'
;MRLRIFNFIITIAIVHSLGSSEEILLEALHLESKANGILLHMKMDTIPMPQNITAWQANSGWFYITLYKVKGDSTALIPEDIPSGMLDFQVVPSDESLQLGLRLKEPIENYEFSPNHNSKTVLVTLHYSTQYLAELDTIQEMTRPGSNKGMPDGIKKWLYLTGTGITLAGLMQNEDPGLNRQSIAGISLLLSTFLIDKIWQSL
;
A
#
# COMPACT_ATOMS: atom_id res chain seq x y z
N MET A 1 5.08 7.12 67.69
CA MET A 1 5.43 5.92 66.89
C MET A 1 4.66 5.81 65.57
N ARG A 2 3.34 6.12 65.53
CA ARG A 2 2.51 6.02 64.31
C ARG A 2 2.91 6.95 63.13
N LEU A 3 3.46 8.13 63.39
CA LEU A 3 3.86 9.09 62.35
C LEU A 3 5.11 8.64 61.55
N ARG A 4 6.02 7.87 62.18
CA ARG A 4 7.22 7.33 61.50
C ARG A 4 6.89 6.16 60.56
N ILE A 5 5.83 5.40 60.86
CA ILE A 5 5.36 4.27 60.04
C ILE A 5 4.63 4.78 58.79
N PHE A 6 3.82 5.84 58.92
CA PHE A 6 3.14 6.45 57.78
C PHE A 6 4.12 7.08 56.77
N ASN A 7 5.14 7.79 57.24
CA ASN A 7 6.19 8.34 56.37
C ASN A 7 7.01 7.24 55.67
N PHE A 8 7.20 6.07 56.30
CA PHE A 8 7.93 4.94 55.71
C PHE A 8 7.13 4.22 54.61
N ILE A 9 5.80 4.16 54.74
CA ILE A 9 4.91 3.60 53.71
C ILE A 9 4.86 4.52 52.47
N ILE A 10 4.89 5.85 52.66
CA ILE A 10 4.94 6.81 51.56
C ILE A 10 6.25 6.72 50.78
N THR A 11 7.41 6.56 51.45
CA THR A 11 8.68 6.40 50.74
C THR A 11 8.77 5.08 49.98
N ILE A 12 8.22 3.98 50.49
CA ILE A 12 8.16 2.70 49.75
C ILE A 12 7.26 2.80 48.51
N ALA A 13 6.13 3.52 48.60
CA ALA A 13 5.23 3.73 47.46
C ALA A 13 5.84 4.61 46.35
N ILE A 14 6.65 5.62 46.71
CA ILE A 14 7.36 6.49 45.74
C ILE A 14 8.54 5.77 45.07
N VAL A 15 9.25 4.89 45.80
CA VAL A 15 10.35 4.10 45.22
C VAL A 15 9.83 3.05 44.23
N HIS A 16 8.60 2.53 44.41
CA HIS A 16 7.98 1.59 43.48
C HIS A 16 7.48 2.22 42.16
N SER A 17 7.40 3.55 42.03
CA SER A 17 7.03 4.18 40.76
C SER A 17 8.23 4.47 39.85
N LEU A 18 9.47 4.18 40.27
CA LEU A 18 10.63 4.13 39.38
C LEU A 18 10.67 2.78 38.65
N GLY A 19 9.58 2.44 37.95
CA GLY A 19 9.67 1.48 36.88
C GLY A 19 10.35 2.20 35.73
N SER A 20 11.62 1.89 35.45
CA SER A 20 12.22 2.25 34.17
C SER A 20 11.29 1.73 33.09
N SER A 21 10.63 2.64 32.36
CA SER A 21 9.90 2.24 31.16
C SER A 21 10.95 1.67 30.23
N GLU A 22 10.79 0.42 29.82
CA GLU A 22 11.62 -0.17 28.77
C GLU A 22 11.36 0.67 27.51
N GLU A 23 12.31 1.54 27.17
CA GLU A 23 12.24 2.41 26.00
C GLU A 23 12.62 1.59 24.78
N ILE A 24 11.73 1.55 23.78
CA ILE A 24 11.97 0.85 22.52
C ILE A 24 12.78 1.78 21.62
N LEU A 25 13.83 1.27 21.00
CA LEU A 25 14.65 2.02 20.06
C LEU A 25 14.23 1.74 18.62
N LEU A 26 13.90 2.80 17.88
CA LEU A 26 13.83 2.76 16.42
C LEU A 26 15.25 2.87 15.86
N GLU A 27 15.78 1.75 15.38
CA GLU A 27 17.17 1.62 14.91
C GLU A 27 17.36 2.12 13.48
N ALA A 28 16.38 1.81 12.61
CA ALA A 28 16.47 2.16 11.21
C ALA A 28 15.08 2.35 10.60
N LEU A 29 15.04 3.18 9.56
CA LEU A 29 13.84 3.51 8.83
C LEU A 29 14.13 3.48 7.33
N HIS A 30 13.27 2.82 6.56
CA HIS A 30 13.36 2.81 5.10
C HIS A 30 11.99 3.09 4.48
N LEU A 31 11.96 3.93 3.46
CA LEU A 31 10.75 4.34 2.77
C LEU A 31 10.83 3.93 1.30
N GLU A 32 9.75 3.32 0.81
CA GLU A 32 9.61 2.95 -0.59
C GLU A 32 8.31 3.51 -1.16
N SER A 33 8.40 4.21 -2.30
CA SER A 33 7.20 4.59 -3.06
C SER A 33 6.79 3.45 -3.98
N LYS A 34 5.51 3.11 -3.98
CA LYS A 34 4.85 2.22 -4.94
C LYS A 34 3.81 3.01 -5.74
N ALA A 35 3.28 2.41 -6.80
CA ALA A 35 2.24 3.04 -7.60
C ALA A 35 0.96 3.28 -6.78
N ASN A 36 0.63 2.34 -5.88
CA ASN A 36 -0.58 2.34 -5.08
C ASN A 36 -0.40 2.90 -3.66
N GLY A 37 0.76 3.46 -3.32
CA GLY A 37 1.02 3.87 -1.96
C GLY A 37 2.48 4.00 -1.58
N ILE A 38 2.72 4.02 -0.27
CA ILE A 38 4.06 4.09 0.35
C ILE A 38 4.21 2.95 1.34
N LEU A 39 5.39 2.34 1.36
CA LEU A 39 5.81 1.38 2.36
C LEU A 39 6.84 2.04 3.27
N LEU A 40 6.64 1.92 4.58
CA LEU A 40 7.57 2.37 5.59
C LEU A 40 8.00 1.16 6.43
N HIS A 41 9.29 0.84 6.39
CA HIS A 41 9.90 -0.22 7.16
C HIS A 41 10.59 0.38 8.38
N MET A 42 10.11 0.01 9.58
CA MET A 42 10.67 0.48 10.84
C MET A 42 11.34 -0.69 11.56
N LYS A 43 12.67 -0.68 11.64
CA LYS A 43 13.45 -1.69 12.38
C LYS A 43 13.67 -1.22 13.80
N MET A 44 13.28 -2.06 14.77
CA MET A 44 13.33 -1.73 16.18
C MET A 44 14.10 -2.79 16.96
N ASP A 45 14.52 -2.44 18.17
CA ASP A 45 15.10 -3.42 19.10
C ASP A 45 14.03 -4.37 19.68
N THR A 46 12.79 -3.91 19.81
CA THR A 46 11.61 -4.65 20.26
C THR A 46 10.34 -4.12 19.56
N ILE A 47 9.37 -5.01 19.28
CA ILE A 47 8.10 -4.60 18.67
C ILE A 47 7.20 -3.92 19.73
N PRO A 48 6.75 -2.67 19.51
CA PRO A 48 5.81 -2.01 20.40
C PRO A 48 4.43 -2.68 20.36
N MET A 49 3.69 -2.58 21.46
CA MET A 49 2.30 -3.03 21.50
C MET A 49 1.47 -2.27 20.45
N PRO A 50 0.49 -2.91 19.78
CA PRO A 50 -0.32 -2.24 18.75
C PRO A 50 -0.96 -0.93 19.21
N GLN A 51 -1.41 -0.86 20.46
CA GLN A 51 -2.00 0.35 21.06
C GLN A 51 -1.02 1.53 21.23
N ASN A 52 0.28 1.27 21.15
CA ASN A 52 1.33 2.29 21.23
C ASN A 52 1.73 2.83 19.85
N ILE A 53 1.07 2.36 18.78
CA ILE A 53 1.27 2.86 17.42
C ILE A 53 -0.05 3.45 16.95
N THR A 54 -0.02 4.71 16.55
CA THR A 54 -1.19 5.38 15.98
C THR A 54 -0.79 6.16 14.75
N ALA A 55 -1.74 6.41 13.86
CA ALA A 55 -1.54 7.32 12.75
C ALA A 55 -2.78 8.18 12.50
N TRP A 56 -2.55 9.33 11.90
CA TRP A 56 -3.60 10.26 11.49
C TRP A 56 -3.11 11.15 10.34
N GLN A 57 -4.04 11.62 9.53
CA GLN A 57 -3.77 12.52 8.41
C GLN A 57 -4.29 13.93 8.72
N ALA A 58 -3.45 14.92 8.46
CA ALA A 58 -3.80 16.33 8.52
C ALA A 58 -4.25 16.84 7.14
N ASN A 59 -5.14 17.84 7.13
CA ASN A 59 -5.60 18.49 5.89
C ASN A 59 -4.50 19.26 5.14
N SER A 60 -3.31 19.40 5.73
CA SER A 60 -2.14 20.04 5.14
C SER A 60 -1.29 19.10 4.25
N GLY A 61 -1.74 17.87 4.02
CA GLY A 61 -0.98 16.84 3.27
C GLY A 61 0.08 16.13 4.11
N TRP A 62 0.04 16.30 5.43
CA TRP A 62 0.91 15.57 6.36
C TRP A 62 0.20 14.33 6.88
N PHE A 63 0.91 13.21 6.88
CA PHE A 63 0.51 11.97 7.54
C PHE A 63 1.46 11.72 8.70
N TYR A 64 0.90 11.57 9.90
CA TYR A 64 1.68 11.40 11.12
C TYR A 64 1.53 9.99 11.66
N ILE A 65 2.65 9.38 12.02
CA ILE A 65 2.71 8.12 12.76
C ILE A 65 3.31 8.45 14.12
N THR A 66 2.61 8.12 15.19
CA THR A 66 3.07 8.35 16.58
C THR A 66 3.37 7.02 17.24
N LEU A 67 4.61 6.88 17.72
CA LEU A 67 5.14 5.69 18.36
C LEU A 67 5.38 6.00 19.84
N TYR A 68 4.46 5.56 20.71
CA TYR A 68 4.54 5.77 22.16
C TYR A 68 5.57 4.85 22.80
N LYS A 69 6.36 5.38 23.75
CA LYS A 69 7.51 4.72 24.39
C LYS A 69 8.60 4.27 23.41
N VAL A 70 8.64 4.89 22.23
CA VAL A 70 9.70 4.69 21.25
C VAL A 70 10.59 5.92 21.22
N LYS A 71 11.90 5.70 21.17
CA LYS A 71 12.95 6.70 20.96
C LYS A 71 13.70 6.42 19.67
N GLY A 72 14.35 7.44 19.15
CA GLY A 72 15.16 7.34 17.95
C GLY A 72 15.98 8.61 17.75
N ASP A 73 17.17 8.45 17.16
CA ASP A 73 17.99 9.58 16.77
C ASP A 73 17.41 10.21 15.50
N SER A 74 16.84 11.42 15.63
CA SER A 74 16.22 12.13 14.51
C SER A 74 17.20 12.43 13.39
N THR A 75 18.51 12.48 13.63
CA THR A 75 19.52 12.72 12.58
C THR A 75 19.86 11.45 11.80
N ALA A 76 19.84 10.29 12.47
CA ALA A 76 20.12 8.99 11.85
C ALA A 76 18.89 8.39 11.13
N LEU A 77 17.69 8.83 11.50
CA LEU A 77 16.42 8.30 10.97
C LEU A 77 15.86 9.10 9.79
N ILE A 78 16.51 10.19 9.39
CA ILE A 78 16.15 10.92 8.17
C ILE A 78 16.62 10.08 6.96
N PRO A 79 15.74 9.76 6.01
CA PRO A 79 16.12 9.03 4.80
C PRO A 79 17.11 9.86 3.96
N GLU A 80 18.06 9.20 3.32
CA GLU A 80 19.03 9.86 2.43
C GLU A 80 18.34 10.53 1.24
N ASP A 81 17.33 9.87 0.68
CA ASP A 81 16.51 10.37 -0.42
C ASP A 81 15.01 10.31 -0.06
N ILE A 82 14.27 11.36 -0.43
CA ILE A 82 12.81 11.39 -0.32
C ILE A 82 12.20 10.65 -1.52
N PRO A 83 11.41 9.57 -1.32
CA PRO A 83 10.80 8.83 -2.41
C PRO A 83 9.82 9.69 -3.23
N SER A 84 9.61 9.32 -4.50
CA SER A 84 8.83 10.12 -5.47
C SER A 84 7.38 10.42 -5.06
N GLY A 85 6.74 9.61 -4.21
CA GLY A 85 5.40 9.84 -3.67
C GLY A 85 5.33 10.86 -2.52
N MET A 86 6.47 11.36 -2.05
CA MET A 86 6.60 12.25 -0.90
C MET A 86 7.19 13.60 -1.31
N LEU A 87 6.91 14.60 -0.48
CA LEU A 87 7.45 15.96 -0.58
C LEU A 87 8.48 16.23 0.51
N ASP A 88 8.31 15.64 1.69
CA ASP A 88 9.14 15.90 2.86
C ASP A 88 8.97 14.77 3.89
N PHE A 89 9.95 14.64 4.79
CA PHE A 89 9.94 13.69 5.90
C PHE A 89 10.52 14.32 7.16
N GLN A 90 9.87 14.10 8.30
CA GLN A 90 10.30 14.66 9.58
C GLN A 90 10.26 13.62 10.69
N VAL A 91 11.25 13.68 11.57
CA VAL A 91 11.30 12.89 12.81
C VAL A 91 11.22 13.87 13.96
N VAL A 92 10.14 13.79 14.74
CA VAL A 92 9.85 14.70 15.85
C VAL A 92 9.90 13.90 17.16
N PRO A 93 11.05 13.88 17.85
CA PRO A 93 11.16 13.22 19.15
C PRO A 93 10.47 14.04 20.24
N SER A 94 9.93 13.36 21.24
CA SER A 94 9.40 13.93 22.48
C SER A 94 9.80 13.08 23.68
N ASP A 95 9.45 13.53 24.89
CA ASP A 95 9.78 12.82 26.13
C ASP A 95 9.09 11.44 26.21
N GLU A 96 7.90 11.29 25.62
CA GLU A 96 7.11 10.05 25.75
C GLU A 96 6.92 9.29 24.43
N SER A 97 7.24 9.91 23.28
CA SER A 97 6.97 9.32 21.97
C SER A 97 7.93 9.81 20.89
N LEU A 98 7.97 9.07 19.78
CA LEU A 98 8.59 9.48 18.53
C LEU A 98 7.48 9.65 17.48
N GLN A 99 7.38 10.83 16.88
CA GLN A 99 6.45 11.06 15.79
C GLN A 99 7.19 11.16 14.45
N LEU A 100 6.68 10.45 13.46
CA LEU A 100 7.17 10.46 12.08
C LEU A 100 6.15 11.21 11.23
N GLY A 101 6.57 12.32 10.64
CA GLY A 101 5.77 13.11 9.70
C GLY A 101 6.16 12.78 8.27
N LEU A 102 5.20 12.36 7.46
CA LEU A 102 5.36 12.13 6.03
C LEU A 102 4.53 13.18 5.30
N ARG A 103 5.15 14.06 4.50
CA ARG A 103 4.40 14.99 3.65
C ARG A 103 4.18 14.33 2.31
N LEU A 104 2.92 14.05 1.99
CA LEU A 104 2.54 13.22 0.86
C LEU A 104 2.06 14.08 -0.30
N LYS A 105 2.29 13.60 -1.53
CA LYS A 105 1.71 14.23 -2.73
C LYS A 105 0.22 13.95 -2.86
N GLU A 106 -0.17 12.74 -2.44
CA GLU A 106 -1.54 12.26 -2.52
C GLU A 106 -2.05 11.84 -1.14
N PRO A 107 -3.36 12.03 -0.86
CA PRO A 107 -3.96 11.62 0.40
C PRO A 107 -3.98 10.09 0.56
N ILE A 108 -3.79 9.64 1.79
CA ILE A 108 -3.95 8.22 2.16
C ILE A 108 -5.42 7.94 2.45
N GLU A 109 -5.96 6.92 1.79
CA GLU A 109 -7.31 6.41 2.02
C GLU A 109 -7.33 5.34 3.12
N ASN A 110 -6.30 4.48 3.16
CA ASN A 110 -6.19 3.42 4.15
C ASN A 110 -4.74 3.19 4.58
N TYR A 111 -4.53 2.74 5.82
CA TYR A 111 -3.21 2.36 6.32
C TYR A 111 -3.25 1.11 7.20
N GLU A 112 -2.15 0.37 7.22
CA GLU A 112 -2.00 -0.85 8.03
C GLU A 112 -0.63 -0.89 8.71
N PHE A 113 -0.59 -1.42 9.94
CA PHE A 113 0.63 -1.75 10.67
C PHE A 113 0.78 -3.27 10.76
N SER A 114 1.80 -3.81 10.11
CA SER A 114 2.08 -5.25 10.07
C SER A 114 3.40 -5.53 10.83
N PRO A 115 3.34 -5.88 12.13
CA PRO A 115 4.52 -6.22 12.90
C PRO A 115 5.09 -7.60 12.52
N ASN A 116 6.41 -7.69 12.46
CA ASN A 116 7.16 -8.93 12.32
C ASN A 116 8.11 -9.09 13.50
N HIS A 117 7.74 -9.98 14.43
CA HIS A 117 8.52 -10.23 15.65
C HIS A 117 9.87 -10.91 15.38
N ASN A 118 10.01 -11.66 14.28
CA ASN A 118 11.25 -12.36 13.95
C ASN A 118 12.33 -11.38 13.47
N SER A 119 11.95 -10.43 12.61
CA SER A 119 12.87 -9.40 12.09
C SER A 119 12.87 -8.12 12.92
N LYS A 120 12.04 -8.05 13.97
CA LYS A 120 11.79 -6.85 14.78
C LYS A 120 11.49 -5.63 13.92
N THR A 121 10.66 -5.84 12.90
CA THR A 121 10.30 -4.81 11.93
C THR A 121 8.80 -4.56 11.98
N VAL A 122 8.37 -3.30 11.97
CA VAL A 122 6.99 -2.94 11.69
C VAL A 122 6.94 -2.41 10.25
N LEU A 123 6.18 -3.09 9.40
CA LEU A 123 5.84 -2.58 8.08
C LEU A 123 4.60 -1.71 8.19
N VAL A 124 4.68 -0.47 7.74
CA VAL A 124 3.54 0.42 7.59
C VAL A 124 3.21 0.52 6.11
N THR A 125 1.99 0.15 5.75
CA THR A 125 1.50 0.26 4.38
C THR A 125 0.52 1.42 4.31
N LEU A 126 0.79 2.40 3.46
CA LEU A 126 -0.09 3.55 3.23
C LEU A 126 -0.66 3.44 1.82
N HIS A 127 -1.98 3.37 1.68
CA HIS A 127 -2.66 3.23 0.40
C HIS A 127 -3.22 4.55 -0.09
N TYR A 128 -2.91 4.91 -1.34
CA TYR A 128 -3.56 6.04 -2.02
C TYR A 128 -5.02 5.73 -2.34
N SER A 129 -5.77 6.78 -2.66
CA SER A 129 -7.17 6.64 -3.02
C SER A 129 -7.35 5.87 -4.33
N THR A 130 -8.41 5.08 -4.41
CA THR A 130 -8.78 4.37 -5.65
C THR A 130 -9.01 5.32 -6.84
N GLN A 131 -9.49 6.54 -6.57
CA GLN A 131 -9.68 7.56 -7.61
C GLN A 131 -8.35 8.01 -8.22
N TYR A 132 -7.34 8.26 -7.39
CA TYR A 132 -6.00 8.62 -7.86
C TYR A 132 -5.39 7.51 -8.74
N LEU A 133 -5.58 6.24 -8.38
CA LEU A 133 -5.07 5.12 -9.18
C LEU A 133 -5.74 5.02 -10.54
N ALA A 134 -7.06 5.26 -10.61
CA ALA A 134 -7.78 5.29 -11.88
C ALA A 134 -7.30 6.44 -12.79
N GLU A 135 -7.01 7.61 -12.23
CA GLU A 135 -6.45 8.74 -12.96
C GLU A 135 -5.04 8.45 -13.48
N LEU A 136 -4.19 7.84 -12.65
CA LEU A 136 -2.85 7.39 -13.06
C LEU A 136 -2.91 6.39 -14.23
N ASP A 137 -3.77 5.39 -14.16
CA ASP A 137 -3.94 4.40 -15.24
C ASP A 137 -4.36 5.09 -16.54
N THR A 138 -5.30 6.04 -16.45
CA THR A 138 -5.79 6.79 -17.61
C THR A 138 -4.68 7.66 -18.21
N ILE A 139 -3.91 8.38 -17.38
CA ILE A 139 -2.78 9.21 -17.84
C ILE A 139 -1.69 8.34 -18.47
N GLN A 140 -1.36 7.20 -17.85
CA GLN A 140 -0.36 6.28 -18.37
C GLN A 140 -0.79 5.67 -19.72
N GLU A 141 -2.08 5.39 -19.90
CA GLU A 141 -2.64 4.99 -21.19
C GLU A 141 -2.51 6.10 -22.24
N MET A 142 -2.78 7.36 -21.88
CA MET A 142 -2.65 8.51 -22.78
C MET A 142 -1.19 8.85 -23.15
N THR A 143 -0.23 8.63 -22.25
CA THR A 143 1.17 9.05 -22.42
C THR A 143 2.11 7.96 -22.92
N ARG A 144 1.65 6.72 -23.07
CA ARG A 144 2.45 5.64 -23.68
C ARG A 144 2.88 6.03 -25.11
N PRO A 145 4.19 6.24 -25.38
CA PRO A 145 4.66 6.53 -26.72
C PRO A 145 4.51 5.28 -27.57
N GLY A 146 3.58 5.33 -28.52
CA GLY A 146 3.07 4.15 -29.21
C GLY A 146 1.70 3.69 -28.68
N SER A 147 0.77 4.63 -28.44
CA SER A 147 -0.65 4.30 -28.34
C SER A 147 -1.04 3.50 -29.57
N ASN A 148 -1.40 2.23 -29.34
CA ASN A 148 -1.79 1.29 -30.38
C ASN A 148 -2.84 1.94 -31.28
N LYS A 149 -2.49 2.18 -32.55
CA LYS A 149 -3.49 2.17 -33.63
C LYS A 149 -4.07 0.76 -33.59
N GLY A 150 -5.17 0.54 -32.88
CA GLY A 150 -5.63 -0.82 -32.60
C GLY A 150 -6.73 -0.87 -31.55
N MET A 151 -7.38 -2.03 -31.48
CA MET A 151 -8.34 -2.33 -30.43
C MET A 151 -7.63 -2.49 -29.06
N PRO A 152 -8.20 -2.02 -27.94
CA PRO A 152 -7.58 -2.20 -26.62
C PRO A 152 -7.28 -3.66 -26.30
N ASP A 153 -6.08 -3.95 -25.79
CA ASP A 153 -5.56 -5.31 -25.60
C ASP A 153 -6.46 -6.19 -24.73
N GLY A 154 -7.08 -5.61 -23.70
CA GLY A 154 -8.02 -6.33 -22.83
C GLY A 154 -9.26 -6.83 -23.58
N ILE A 155 -9.87 -5.95 -24.39
CA ILE A 155 -11.07 -6.28 -25.15
C ILE A 155 -10.74 -7.28 -26.27
N LYS A 156 -9.59 -7.12 -26.94
CA LYS A 156 -9.10 -8.05 -27.97
C LYS A 156 -8.94 -9.46 -27.40
N LYS A 157 -8.23 -9.61 -26.27
CA LYS A 157 -8.05 -10.91 -25.60
C LYS A 157 -9.38 -11.52 -25.17
N TRP A 158 -10.30 -10.70 -24.62
CA TRP A 158 -11.61 -11.17 -24.21
C TRP A 158 -12.46 -11.68 -25.38
N LEU A 159 -12.49 -10.97 -26.52
CA LEU A 159 -13.22 -11.40 -27.71
C LEU A 159 -12.65 -12.67 -28.34
N TYR A 160 -11.31 -12.81 -28.41
CA TYR A 160 -10.68 -14.04 -28.88
C TYR A 160 -10.98 -15.22 -27.95
N LEU A 161 -10.92 -15.01 -26.64
CA LEU A 161 -11.24 -16.05 -25.65
C LEU A 161 -12.70 -16.49 -25.72
N THR A 162 -13.64 -15.54 -25.75
CA THR A 162 -15.07 -15.83 -25.85
C THR A 162 -15.41 -16.48 -27.21
N GLY A 163 -14.85 -15.98 -28.31
CA GLY A 163 -15.09 -16.55 -29.65
C GLY A 163 -14.57 -17.98 -29.79
N THR A 164 -13.38 -18.27 -29.28
CA THR A 164 -12.83 -19.65 -29.25
C THR A 164 -13.65 -20.55 -28.33
N GLY A 165 -14.02 -20.09 -27.15
CA GLY A 165 -14.87 -20.82 -26.21
C GLY A 165 -16.23 -21.20 -26.81
N ILE A 166 -16.92 -20.24 -27.42
CA ILE A 166 -18.21 -20.48 -28.11
C ILE A 166 -18.04 -21.45 -29.29
N THR A 167 -16.94 -21.31 -30.05
CA THR A 167 -16.67 -22.20 -31.19
C THR A 167 -16.50 -23.64 -30.73
N LEU A 168 -15.65 -23.87 -29.72
CA LEU A 168 -15.40 -25.20 -29.15
C LEU A 168 -16.65 -25.78 -28.49
N ALA A 169 -17.41 -24.98 -27.74
CA ALA A 169 -18.66 -25.42 -27.12
C ALA A 169 -19.69 -25.87 -28.18
N GLY A 170 -19.83 -25.13 -29.27
CA GLY A 170 -20.71 -25.50 -30.38
C GLY A 170 -20.26 -26.76 -31.12
N LEU A 171 -18.95 -27.01 -31.20
CA LEU A 171 -18.40 -28.24 -31.80
C LEU A 171 -18.61 -29.45 -30.90
N MET A 172 -18.52 -29.28 -29.58
CA MET A 172 -18.76 -30.35 -28.60
C MET A 172 -20.24 -30.71 -28.44
N GLN A 173 -21.15 -29.75 -28.64
CA GLN A 173 -22.60 -29.97 -28.56
C GLN A 173 -23.22 -30.54 -29.84
N ASN A 174 -22.42 -30.83 -30.86
CA ASN A 174 -22.91 -31.22 -32.16
C ASN A 174 -22.91 -32.75 -32.33
N GLU A 175 -24.10 -33.35 -32.44
CA GLU A 175 -24.26 -34.76 -32.77
C GLU A 175 -24.23 -35.01 -34.30
N ASP A 176 -24.45 -33.96 -35.10
CA ASP A 176 -24.42 -33.98 -36.57
C ASP A 176 -23.10 -33.44 -37.16
N PRO A 177 -22.66 -33.94 -38.34
CA PRO A 177 -21.38 -33.57 -38.96
C PRO A 177 -21.32 -32.13 -39.54
N GLY A 178 -22.42 -31.38 -39.52
CA GLY A 178 -22.49 -30.00 -40.03
C GLY A 178 -22.17 -28.95 -38.96
N LEU A 179 -21.85 -27.72 -39.34
CA LEU A 179 -21.48 -26.66 -38.39
C LEU A 179 -22.72 -26.09 -37.65
N ASN A 180 -22.78 -26.21 -36.31
CA ASN A 180 -23.87 -25.65 -35.50
C ASN A 180 -23.85 -24.11 -35.49
N ARG A 181 -25.03 -23.49 -35.34
CA ARG A 181 -25.23 -22.04 -35.18
C ARG A 181 -24.35 -21.43 -34.07
N GLN A 182 -24.06 -22.17 -33.00
CA GLN A 182 -23.13 -21.72 -31.95
C GLN A 182 -21.69 -21.61 -32.48
N SER A 183 -21.20 -22.63 -33.19
CA SER A 183 -19.86 -22.58 -33.82
C SER A 183 -19.75 -21.49 -34.87
N ILE A 184 -20.81 -21.28 -35.67
CA ILE A 184 -20.88 -20.18 -36.64
C ILE A 184 -20.79 -18.83 -35.93
N ALA A 185 -21.48 -18.64 -34.81
CA ALA A 185 -21.43 -17.41 -34.03
C ALA A 185 -20.02 -17.16 -33.47
N GLY A 186 -19.35 -18.20 -32.94
CA GLY A 186 -17.97 -18.11 -32.45
C GLY A 186 -16.99 -17.73 -33.56
N ILE A 187 -17.07 -18.37 -34.73
CA ILE A 187 -16.23 -18.06 -35.90
C ILE A 187 -16.49 -16.63 -36.41
N SER A 188 -17.75 -16.22 -36.47
CA SER A 188 -18.13 -14.86 -36.86
C SER A 188 -17.54 -13.81 -35.92
N LEU A 189 -17.53 -14.08 -34.61
CA LEU A 189 -16.94 -13.19 -33.61
C LEU A 189 -15.42 -13.08 -33.80
N LEU A 190 -14.73 -14.20 -34.03
CA LEU A 190 -13.28 -14.22 -34.28
C LEU A 190 -12.91 -13.45 -35.55
N LEU A 191 -13.63 -13.66 -36.66
CA LEU A 191 -13.41 -12.94 -37.91
C LEU A 191 -13.67 -11.45 -37.77
N SER A 192 -14.75 -11.07 -37.10
CA SER A 192 -15.09 -9.65 -36.87
C SER A 192 -14.01 -8.97 -36.02
N THR A 193 -13.56 -9.65 -34.96
CA THR A 193 -12.48 -9.15 -34.09
C THR A 193 -11.19 -8.94 -34.87
N PHE A 194 -10.81 -9.89 -35.72
CA PHE A 194 -9.63 -9.79 -36.57
C PHE A 194 -9.73 -8.62 -37.57
N LEU A 195 -10.88 -8.45 -38.22
CA LEU A 195 -11.09 -7.37 -39.19
C LEU A 195 -11.07 -6.00 -38.51
N ILE A 196 -11.75 -5.84 -37.38
CA ILE A 196 -11.79 -4.58 -36.63
C ILE A 196 -10.39 -4.20 -36.16
N ASP A 197 -9.63 -5.13 -35.58
CA ASP A 197 -8.27 -4.90 -35.13
C ASP A 197 -7.35 -4.48 -36.29
N LYS A 198 -7.47 -5.13 -37.45
CA LYS A 198 -6.70 -4.82 -38.66
C LYS A 198 -7.05 -3.46 -39.26
N ILE A 199 -8.33 -3.08 -39.27
CA ILE A 199 -8.80 -1.77 -39.76
C ILE A 199 -8.28 -0.66 -38.84
N TRP A 200 -8.37 -0.87 -37.52
CA TRP A 200 -7.93 0.12 -36.52
C TRP A 200 -6.41 0.31 -36.49
N GLN A 201 -5.64 -0.72 -36.86
CA GLN A 201 -4.19 -0.65 -37.08
C GLN A 201 -3.79 0.09 -38.36
N SER A 202 -4.67 0.12 -39.37
CA SER A 202 -4.44 0.78 -40.65
C SER A 202 -4.81 2.27 -40.65
N LEU A 203 -5.58 2.74 -39.66
CA LEU A 203 -6.00 4.14 -39.50
C LEU A 203 -4.94 4.93 -38.72
#